data_AF-A0A2G6LKT3-F1
#
_entry.id   AF-A0A2G6LKT3-F1
#
_cell.length_a   1.000
_cell.length_b   1.000
_cell.length_c   1.000
_cell.angle_alpha   90.00
_cell.angle_beta   90.00
_cell.angle_gamma   90.00
#
_symmetry.space_group_name_H-M   'P 1'
#
loop_
_entity.id
_entity.type
_entity.pdbx_description
1 polymer ?
#
loop_
_entity_poly.entity_id
_entity_poly.type
_entity_poly.pdbx_seq_one_letter_code
_entity_poly.pdbx_strand_id
1 'polypeptide(L)'
;MFSNFLGKSPLWYKYTIIGFLVFNVFSFFFLGPVITSWLFIGEFIFTLAMALKCYPLQSGGLLAIEVLALDLTNPHNAYHEVESNLEVILLLVFMVAAIYFMKPLLMYIFSKTFTKIKSKILL
;
A
#
# COMPACT_ATOMS: atom_id res chain seq x y z
N MET A 1 8.91 14.26 16.22
CA MET A 1 7.46 14.29 15.93
C MET A 1 7.16 13.91 14.47
N PHE A 2 7.78 14.55 13.46
CA PHE A 2 7.64 14.15 12.03
C PHE A 2 8.31 12.82 11.61
N SER A 3 9.04 12.16 12.51
CA SER A 3 9.68 10.86 12.26
C SER A 3 8.68 9.71 12.11
N ASN A 4 7.50 9.83 12.72
CA ASN A 4 6.49 8.76 12.73
C ASN A 4 5.44 8.93 11.62
N PHE A 5 5.27 10.13 11.07
CA PHE A 5 4.31 10.42 10.00
C PHE A 5 4.85 9.92 8.66
N LEU A 6 4.18 8.96 8.01
CA LEU A 6 4.61 8.28 6.76
C LEU A 6 6.04 7.72 6.78
N GLY A 7 6.54 7.31 7.95
CA GLY A 7 7.84 6.63 8.10
C GLY A 7 9.02 7.38 7.46
N LYS A 8 9.89 6.63 6.76
CA LYS A 8 11.10 7.15 6.08
C LYS A 8 10.82 7.81 4.71
N SER A 9 9.63 8.36 4.50
CA SER A 9 9.36 9.15 3.28
C SER A 9 10.09 10.51 3.29
N PRO A 10 10.46 11.04 2.12
CA PRO A 10 11.12 12.34 2.01
C PRO A 10 10.23 13.46 2.57
N LEU A 11 10.85 14.46 3.20
CA LEU A 11 10.14 15.56 3.87
C LEU A 11 9.19 16.32 2.94
N TRP A 12 9.61 16.59 1.70
CA TRP A 12 8.77 17.27 0.71
C TRP A 12 7.44 16.53 0.47
N TYR A 13 7.48 15.19 0.37
CA TYR A 13 6.27 14.40 0.16
C TYR A 13 5.30 14.50 1.34
N LYS A 14 5.82 14.50 2.58
CA LYS A 14 4.99 14.70 3.78
C LYS A 14 4.27 16.04 3.75
N TYR A 15 4.96 17.10 3.35
CA TYR A 15 4.36 18.44 3.22
C TYR A 15 3.34 18.50 2.08
N THR A 16 3.60 17.83 0.95
CA THR A 16 2.63 17.76 -0.16
C THR A 16 1.33 17.08 0.28
N ILE A 17 1.41 15.95 0.99
CA ILE A 17 0.21 15.24 1.49
C ILE A 17 -0.56 16.09 2.50
N ILE A 18 0.12 16.78 3.42
CA ILE A 18 -0.55 17.70 4.34
C ILE A 18 -1.22 18.84 3.57
N GLY A 19 -0.56 19.35 2.52
CA GLY A 19 -1.12 20.35 1.63
C GLY A 19 -2.39 19.88 0.92
N PHE A 20 -2.40 18.65 0.39
CA PHE A 20 -3.58 18.03 -0.23
C PHE A 20 -4.74 17.88 0.75
N LEU A 21 -4.48 17.35 1.96
CA LEU A 21 -5.51 17.23 3.00
C LEU A 21 -6.13 18.59 3.38
N VAL A 22 -5.34 19.67 3.39
CA VAL A 22 -5.90 20.99 3.68
C VAL A 22 -6.66 21.54 2.46
N PHE A 23 -6.10 21.35 1.27
CA PHE A 23 -6.67 21.83 0.02
C PHE A 23 -8.01 21.18 -0.33
N ASN A 24 -8.17 19.87 -0.08
CA ASN A 24 -9.39 19.13 -0.36
C ASN A 24 -10.58 19.63 0.46
N VAL A 25 -10.38 19.90 1.75
CA VAL A 25 -11.42 20.52 2.59
C VAL A 25 -11.88 21.84 1.97
N PHE A 26 -10.95 22.71 1.55
CA PHE A 26 -11.32 23.96 0.89
C PHE A 26 -12.02 23.72 -0.45
N SER A 27 -11.50 22.83 -1.28
CA SER A 27 -12.11 22.47 -2.56
C SER A 27 -13.55 22.02 -2.40
N PHE A 28 -13.84 21.21 -1.38
CA PHE A 28 -15.19 20.71 -1.11
C PHE A 28 -16.19 21.85 -0.90
N PHE A 29 -15.83 22.84 -0.07
CA PHE A 29 -16.71 23.96 0.24
C PHE A 29 -16.84 24.99 -0.90
N PHE A 30 -15.79 25.19 -1.71
CA PHE A 30 -15.79 26.22 -2.77
C PHE A 30 -16.16 25.71 -4.17
N LEU A 31 -15.71 24.51 -4.54
CA LEU A 31 -15.87 23.93 -5.89
C LEU A 31 -16.98 22.87 -5.96
N GLY A 32 -17.45 22.40 -4.80
CA GLY A 32 -18.50 21.40 -4.69
C GLY A 32 -18.01 19.95 -4.82
N PRO A 33 -18.91 18.97 -4.65
CA PRO A 33 -18.54 17.56 -4.46
C PRO A 33 -17.97 16.91 -5.73
N VAL A 34 -18.53 17.20 -6.91
CA VAL A 34 -18.12 16.54 -8.17
C VAL A 34 -16.67 16.88 -8.53
N ILE A 35 -16.30 18.16 -8.45
CA ILE A 35 -14.94 18.62 -8.79
C ILE A 35 -13.94 18.09 -7.75
N THR A 36 -14.33 18.11 -6.46
CA THR A 36 -13.50 17.60 -5.37
C THR A 36 -13.24 16.10 -5.50
N SER A 37 -14.22 15.30 -5.91
CA SER A 37 -14.01 13.87 -6.19
C SER A 37 -13.00 13.63 -7.32
N TRP A 38 -13.02 14.44 -8.38
CA TRP A 38 -12.02 14.36 -9.45
C TRP A 38 -10.61 14.75 -8.97
N LEU A 39 -10.51 15.74 -8.08
CA LEU A 39 -9.24 16.10 -7.44
C LEU A 39 -8.69 14.94 -6.60
N PHE A 40 -9.52 14.31 -5.76
CA PHE A 40 -9.14 13.13 -4.98
C PHE A 40 -8.61 11.99 -5.87
N ILE A 41 -9.22 11.74 -7.03
CA ILE A 41 -8.72 10.73 -7.98
C ILE A 41 -7.31 11.09 -8.48
N GLY A 42 -7.09 12.35 -8.85
CA GLY A 42 -5.79 12.84 -9.31
C GLY A 42 -4.71 12.74 -8.22
N GLU A 43 -5.04 13.14 -7.00
CA GLU A 43 -4.15 13.01 -5.85
C GLU A 43 -3.86 11.56 -5.50
N PHE A 44 -4.85 10.68 -5.60
CA PHE A 44 -4.67 9.24 -5.37
C PHE A 44 -3.68 8.65 -6.38
N ILE A 45 -3.80 8.97 -7.66
CA ILE A 45 -2.85 8.56 -8.71
C ILE A 45 -1.45 9.10 -8.40
N PHE A 46 -1.33 10.35 -7.96
CA PHE A 46 -0.06 10.92 -7.53
C PHE A 46 0.55 10.13 -6.35
N THR A 47 -0.25 9.76 -5.34
CA THR A 47 0.23 8.94 -4.22
C THR A 47 0.67 7.54 -4.66
N LEU A 48 -0.03 6.91 -5.61
CA LEU A 48 0.36 5.63 -6.19
C LEU A 48 1.67 5.73 -6.96
N ALA A 49 1.85 6.79 -7.77
CA ALA A 49 3.08 7.02 -8.51
C ALA A 49 4.27 7.22 -7.58
N MET A 50 4.07 7.95 -6.47
CA MET A 50 5.11 8.16 -5.46
C MET A 50 5.36 6.91 -4.61
N ALA A 51 4.36 6.05 -4.39
CA ALA A 51 4.50 4.79 -3.66
C ALA A 51 5.52 3.83 -4.29
N LEU A 52 5.70 3.90 -5.62
CA LEU A 52 6.72 3.14 -6.35
C LEU A 52 8.16 3.57 -6.02
N LYS A 53 8.35 4.84 -5.62
CA LYS A 53 9.68 5.40 -5.26
C LYS A 53 9.90 5.48 -3.76
N CYS A 54 8.84 5.74 -3.01
CA CYS A 54 8.82 5.92 -1.57
C CYS A 54 7.81 4.94 -1.01
N TYR A 55 8.27 3.88 -0.35
CA TYR A 55 7.39 2.90 0.32
C TYR A 55 6.75 3.49 1.59
N PRO A 56 5.76 4.40 1.47
CA PRO A 56 4.55 4.24 2.26
C PRO A 56 3.28 4.55 1.44
N LEU A 57 2.51 3.50 1.12
CA LEU A 57 1.16 3.57 0.54
C LEU A 57 0.13 4.21 1.51
N GLN A 58 0.51 4.45 2.76
CA GLN A 58 -0.35 4.99 3.82
C GLN A 58 -0.94 6.37 3.48
N SER A 59 -0.28 7.18 2.65
CA SER A 59 -0.83 8.46 2.16
C SER A 59 -2.17 8.31 1.46
N GLY A 60 -2.33 7.28 0.62
CA GLY A 60 -3.59 7.07 -0.09
C GLY A 60 -4.73 6.72 0.87
N GLY A 61 -4.41 6.00 1.95
CA GLY A 61 -5.35 5.73 3.04
C GLY A 61 -5.80 6.98 3.79
N LEU A 62 -4.91 7.96 3.99
CA LEU A 62 -5.28 9.24 4.60
C LEU A 62 -6.30 10.01 3.75
N LEU A 63 -6.09 10.04 2.42
CA LEU A 63 -7.06 10.65 1.49
C LEU A 63 -8.39 9.90 1.53
N ALA A 64 -8.39 8.56 1.60
CA ALA A 64 -9.63 7.78 1.70
C ALA A 64 -10.42 8.07 2.98
N ILE A 65 -9.74 8.28 4.11
CA ILE A 65 -10.38 8.69 5.37
C ILE A 65 -10.98 10.10 5.23
N GLU A 66 -10.28 11.00 4.55
CA GLU A 66 -10.79 12.35 4.29
C GLU A 66 -12.06 12.33 3.42
N VAL A 67 -12.10 11.51 2.36
CA VAL A 67 -13.28 11.31 1.52
C VAL A 67 -14.49 10.86 2.35
N LEU A 68 -14.29 9.96 3.31
CA LEU A 68 -15.32 9.54 4.26
C LEU A 68 -15.72 10.68 5.22
N ALA A 69 -14.76 11.46 5.70
CA ALA A 69 -15.03 12.59 6.60
C ALA A 69 -15.77 13.75 5.91
N LEU A 70 -15.56 13.94 4.62
CA LEU A 70 -16.24 14.93 3.77
C LEU A 70 -17.58 14.44 3.22
N ASP A 71 -18.04 13.25 3.62
CA ASP A 71 -19.31 12.65 3.19
C ASP A 71 -19.44 12.48 1.66
N LEU A 72 -18.29 12.33 0.97
CA LEU A 72 -18.24 12.04 -0.47
C LEU A 72 -18.55 10.56 -0.77
N THR A 73 -18.44 9.70 0.24
CA THR A 73 -18.83 8.30 0.19
C THR A 73 -19.34 7.85 1.56
N ASN A 74 -20.17 6.81 1.58
CA ASN A 74 -20.70 6.25 2.81
C ASN A 74 -19.79 5.15 3.35
N PRO A 75 -19.62 5.03 4.69
CA PRO A 75 -18.84 3.96 5.31
C PRO A 75 -19.32 2.56 4.90
N HIS A 76 -20.64 2.37 4.75
CA HIS A 76 -21.21 1.09 4.32
C HIS A 76 -20.76 0.70 2.91
N ASN A 77 -20.75 1.66 1.98
CA ASN A 77 -20.33 1.42 0.60
C ASN A 77 -18.81 1.14 0.52
N ALA A 78 -18.01 1.87 1.31
CA ALA A 78 -16.58 1.61 1.43
C ALA A 78 -16.31 0.20 2.00
N TYR A 79 -17.06 -0.22 3.02
CA TYR A 79 -16.95 -1.57 3.59
C TYR A 79 -17.29 -2.66 2.57
N HIS A 80 -18.38 -2.50 1.82
CA HIS A 80 -18.79 -3.46 0.79
C HIS A 80 -17.71 -3.63 -0.28
N GLU A 81 -17.09 -2.52 -0.72
CA GLU A 81 -15.99 -2.56 -1.68
C GLU A 81 -14.76 -3.28 -1.11
N VAL A 82 -14.42 -3.02 0.15
CA VAL A 82 -13.31 -3.72 0.83
C VAL A 82 -13.61 -5.21 0.95
N GLU A 83 -14.81 -5.60 1.36
CA GLU A 83 -15.23 -7.00 1.50
C GLU A 83 -15.10 -7.78 0.19
N SER A 84 -15.58 -7.20 -0.92
CA SER A 84 -15.47 -7.78 -2.27
C SER A 84 -14.02 -8.04 -2.70
N ASN A 85 -13.10 -7.15 -2.31
CA ASN A 85 -11.68 -7.25 -2.68
C ASN A 85 -10.82 -7.97 -1.62
N LEU A 86 -11.39 -8.29 -0.45
CA LEU A 86 -10.66 -8.85 0.68
C LEU A 86 -10.09 -10.23 0.36
N GLU A 87 -10.84 -11.06 -0.39
CA GLU A 87 -10.39 -12.38 -0.84
C GLU A 87 -9.09 -12.29 -1.64
N VAL A 88 -9.00 -11.35 -2.60
CA VAL A 88 -7.81 -11.14 -3.44
C VAL A 88 -6.64 -10.65 -2.58
N ILE A 89 -6.88 -9.72 -1.67
CA ILE A 89 -5.85 -9.20 -0.75
C ILE A 89 -5.31 -10.34 0.12
N LEU A 90 -6.19 -11.17 0.70
CA LEU A 90 -5.79 -12.33 1.50
C LEU A 90 -4.98 -13.31 0.66
N LEU A 91 -5.42 -13.64 -0.55
CA LEU A 91 -4.70 -14.55 -1.45
C LEU A 91 -3.29 -14.05 -1.74
N LEU A 92 -3.13 -12.74 -2.02
CA LEU A 92 -1.82 -12.12 -2.23
C LEU A 92 -0.93 -12.18 -0.99
N VAL A 93 -1.48 -11.90 0.20
CA VAL A 93 -0.75 -11.99 1.48
C VAL A 93 -0.30 -13.43 1.74
N PHE A 94 -1.19 -14.41 1.56
CA PHE A 94 -0.88 -15.82 1.70
C PHE A 94 0.20 -16.28 0.71
N MET A 95 0.12 -15.85 -0.55
CA MET A 95 1.12 -16.17 -1.57
C MET A 95 2.51 -15.65 -1.17
N VAL A 96 2.62 -14.39 -0.76
CA VAL A 96 3.90 -13.79 -0.34
C VAL A 96 4.44 -14.47 0.92
N ALA A 97 3.58 -14.72 1.92
CA ALA A 97 3.96 -15.41 3.15
C ALA A 97 4.45 -16.85 2.88
N ALA A 98 3.76 -17.58 2.00
CA ALA A 98 4.15 -18.93 1.61
C ALA A 98 5.52 -18.96 0.93
N ILE A 99 5.79 -18.08 -0.05
CA ILE A 99 7.10 -18.01 -0.72
C ILE A 99 8.22 -17.63 0.27
N TYR A 100 7.95 -16.69 1.16
CA TYR A 100 8.91 -16.25 2.18
C TYR A 100 9.34 -17.41 3.09
N PHE A 101 8.40 -18.27 3.48
CA PHE A 101 8.68 -19.46 4.29
C PHE A 101 9.33 -20.60 3.48
N MET A 102 8.84 -20.87 2.27
CA MET A 102 9.28 -21.99 1.44
C MET A 102 10.69 -21.83 0.91
N LYS A 103 11.12 -20.60 0.55
CA LYS A 103 12.45 -20.32 -0.02
C LYS A 103 13.63 -20.81 0.84
N PRO A 104 13.74 -20.46 2.14
CA PRO A 104 14.85 -20.95 2.98
C PRO A 104 14.75 -22.46 3.25
N LEU A 105 13.53 -23.00 3.40
CA LEU A 105 13.32 -24.42 3.64
C LEU A 105 13.76 -25.28 2.44
N LEU A 106 13.36 -24.91 1.22
CA LEU A 106 13.82 -25.58 0.00
C LEU A 106 15.35 -25.50 -0.13
N MET A 107 15.94 -24.31 0.07
CA MET A 107 17.39 -24.14 -0.01
C MET A 107 18.12 -25.04 0.99
N TYR A 108 17.63 -25.15 2.22
CA TYR A 108 18.20 -26.05 3.23
C TYR A 108 18.14 -27.52 2.78
N ILE A 109 16.99 -27.98 2.28
CA ILE A 109 16.80 -29.36 1.81
C ILE A 109 17.73 -29.65 0.64
N PHE A 110 17.82 -28.75 -0.34
CA PHE A 110 18.71 -28.90 -1.49
C PHE A 110 20.19 -28.94 -1.07
N SER A 111 20.65 -28.00 -0.25
CA SER A 111 22.05 -27.99 0.23
C SER A 111 22.39 -29.26 1.02
N LYS A 112 21.46 -29.77 1.83
CA LYS A 112 21.67 -30.99 2.61
C LYS A 112 21.65 -32.26 1.76
N THR A 113 20.86 -32.25 0.68
CA THR A 113 20.83 -33.34 -0.30
C THR A 113 22.12 -33.36 -1.11
N PHE A 114 22.56 -32.20 -1.61
CA PHE A 114 23.77 -32.08 -2.42
C PHE A 114 25.05 -32.45 -1.64
N THR A 115 25.15 -32.04 -0.38
CA THR A 115 26.30 -32.39 0.49
C THR A 115 26.35 -33.87 0.87
N LYS A 116 25.23 -34.60 0.80
CA LYS A 116 25.20 -36.06 0.99
C LYS A 116 25.60 -36.85 -0.25
N ILE A 117 25.57 -36.24 -1.44
CA ILE A 117 25.99 -36.91 -2.68
C ILE A 117 27.52 -36.96 -2.69
N LYS A 118 28.09 -38.11 -2.30
CA LYS A 118 29.53 -38.36 -2.48
C LYS A 118 29.80 -38.67 -3.95
N SER A 119 30.75 -37.92 -4.53
CA SER A 119 31.24 -38.17 -5.88
C SER A 119 31.81 -39.58 -6.01
N LYS A 120 31.26 -40.39 -6.93
CA LYS A 120 31.78 -41.71 -7.33
C LYS A 120 32.97 -41.60 -8.31
N ILE A 121 33.75 -40.51 -8.27
CA ILE A 121 34.87 -40.30 -9.21
C ILE A 121 36.20 -40.89 -8.68
N LEU A 122 36.26 -41.33 -7.41
CA LEU A 122 37.49 -41.85 -6.80
C LEU A 122 37.52 -43.39 -6.58
N LEU A 123 36.66 -44.14 -7.26
CA LEU A 123 36.66 -45.60 -7.37
C LEU A 123 36.42 -45.96 -8.85
#